data_AF-A0A9D5UHG1-F1
#
_entry.id   AF-A0A9D5UHG1-F1
#
_cell.length_a   1.000
_cell.length_b   1.000
_cell.length_c   1.000
_cell.angle_alpha   90.00
_cell.angle_beta   90.00
_cell.angle_gamma   90.00
#
_symmetry.space_group_name_H-M   'P 1'
#
loop_
_entity.id
_entity.type
_entity.pdbx_description
1 polymer ?
#
loop_
_entity_poly.entity_id
_entity_poly.type
_entity_poly.pdbx_seq_one_letter_code
_entity_poly.pdbx_strand_id
1 'polypeptide(L)'
;MVIANCLHNTMNIKYLVELSNEEKTFLVDLITKGKTSARKLKRANILLMSNNRMSQDKEISSALNVGTATIYRTKKQFVEEGLEVALNEGARSGMPRCLDGKQEAFLIALACSKPPEGLCRWTLSLITEKLIALTEIDAVSTETVRRRFKENDLKPWQKKMWCVGNMNANYIAQVEHILDVYARPENSAEPVVNFDEAMKQLVSDIAPPSLVKSGQPARIDYEYKRVSVANIFMFFDRHRGWRKAKATQNKTAVDFAQCMKELVDEHYPEAQKIHVVMDKALIPFQTATKLVIELMV
;
A
#
# COMPACT_ATOMS: atom_id res chain seq x y z
N MET A 1 40.63 -29.06 -42.14
CA MET A 1 40.09 -28.62 -43.44
C MET A 1 38.90 -29.49 -43.81
N VAL A 2 37.69 -29.13 -43.38
CA VAL A 2 36.43 -29.52 -44.03
C VAL A 2 35.46 -28.36 -43.81
N ILE A 3 35.36 -27.49 -44.81
CA ILE A 3 34.29 -26.49 -44.90
C ILE A 3 33.08 -27.25 -45.46
N ALA A 4 32.13 -27.59 -44.60
CA ALA A 4 30.83 -28.07 -45.04
C ALA A 4 30.01 -26.85 -45.50
N ASN A 5 30.10 -26.55 -46.79
CA ASN A 5 29.22 -25.63 -47.50
C ASN A 5 27.79 -26.23 -47.53
N CYS A 6 27.00 -25.96 -46.49
CA CYS A 6 25.55 -26.05 -46.60
C CYS A 6 25.05 -24.78 -47.30
N LEU A 7 25.01 -24.83 -48.63
CA LEU A 7 24.27 -23.88 -49.46
C LEU A 7 22.78 -23.94 -49.08
N HIS A 8 22.36 -23.08 -48.17
CA HIS A 8 20.94 -22.74 -48.01
C HIS A 8 20.50 -22.06 -49.30
N ASN A 9 19.78 -22.78 -50.14
CA ASN A 9 19.00 -22.21 -51.23
C ASN A 9 17.92 -21.32 -50.59
N THR A 10 18.23 -20.04 -50.35
CA THR A 10 17.29 -19.05 -49.84
C THR A 10 16.25 -18.80 -50.92
N MET A 11 15.13 -19.53 -50.86
CA MET A 11 13.93 -19.15 -51.61
C MET A 11 13.66 -17.67 -51.32
N ASN A 12 13.68 -16.85 -52.38
CA ASN A 12 13.38 -15.42 -52.30
C ASN A 12 11.86 -15.27 -52.16
N ILE A 13 11.34 -15.63 -50.97
CA ILE A 13 9.92 -15.63 -50.65
C ILE A 13 9.43 -14.18 -50.69
N LYS A 14 8.44 -13.92 -51.56
CA LYS A 14 7.81 -12.59 -51.66
C LYS A 14 6.48 -12.61 -50.92
N TYR A 15 6.40 -11.85 -49.83
CA TYR A 15 5.16 -11.67 -49.08
C TYR A 15 4.27 -10.63 -49.77
N LEU A 16 3.05 -11.03 -50.11
CA LEU A 16 2.03 -10.16 -50.65
C LEU A 16 1.20 -9.58 -49.50
N VAL A 17 1.04 -8.26 -49.46
CA VAL A 17 0.20 -7.58 -48.47
C VAL A 17 -1.12 -7.25 -49.13
N GLU A 18 -2.20 -7.82 -48.61
CA GLU A 18 -3.58 -7.49 -48.96
C GLU A 18 -4.28 -7.05 -47.68
N LEU A 19 -4.64 -5.78 -47.61
CA LEU A 19 -5.33 -5.20 -46.46
C LEU A 19 -6.83 -5.29 -46.68
N SER A 20 -7.55 -5.76 -45.67
CA SER A 20 -9.00 -5.61 -45.61
C SER A 20 -9.39 -4.13 -45.48
N ASN A 21 -10.66 -3.83 -45.77
CA ASN A 21 -11.20 -2.47 -45.62
C ASN A 21 -11.12 -1.97 -44.16
N GLU A 22 -11.26 -2.87 -43.19
CA GLU A 22 -11.15 -2.55 -41.77
C GLU A 22 -9.70 -2.21 -41.39
N GLU A 23 -8.74 -3.04 -41.78
CA GLU A 23 -7.31 -2.82 -41.52
C GLU A 23 -6.78 -1.56 -42.21
N LYS A 24 -7.25 -1.29 -43.44
CA LYS A 24 -6.89 -0.07 -44.17
C LYS A 24 -7.41 1.18 -43.44
N THR A 25 -8.67 1.16 -43.03
CA THR A 25 -9.27 2.26 -42.25
C THR A 25 -8.51 2.47 -40.95
N PHE A 26 -8.19 1.39 -40.23
CA PHE A 26 -7.40 1.42 -39.00
C PHE A 26 -6.01 2.04 -39.21
N LEU A 27 -5.29 1.64 -40.25
CA LEU A 27 -3.95 2.17 -40.54
C LEU A 27 -3.98 3.65 -40.93
N VAL A 28 -4.98 4.08 -41.69
CA VAL A 28 -5.18 5.50 -42.04
C VAL A 28 -5.51 6.32 -40.79
N ASP A 29 -6.39 5.82 -39.93
CA ASP A 29 -6.70 6.44 -38.64
C ASP A 29 -5.48 6.52 -37.73
N LEU A 30 -4.66 5.47 -37.68
CA LEU A 30 -3.44 5.41 -36.88
C LEU A 30 -2.38 6.44 -37.32
N ILE A 31 -2.34 6.77 -38.62
CA ILE A 31 -1.41 7.77 -39.18
C ILE A 31 -1.94 9.19 -38.97
N THR A 32 -3.25 9.37 -39.04
CA THR A 32 -3.89 10.70 -38.97
C THR A 32 -4.16 11.17 -37.54
N LYS A 33 -4.34 10.23 -36.58
CA LYS A 33 -4.66 10.54 -35.18
C LYS A 33 -3.46 10.37 -34.24
N GLY A 34 -3.24 11.37 -33.39
CA GLY A 34 -2.60 11.22 -32.07
C GLY A 34 -1.06 11.11 -32.01
N LYS A 35 -0.57 10.70 -30.83
CA LYS A 35 0.85 10.51 -30.50
C LYS A 35 1.22 9.02 -30.58
N THR A 36 1.74 8.58 -31.72
CA THR A 36 2.21 7.20 -31.95
C THR A 36 3.72 7.18 -32.20
N SER A 37 4.39 6.08 -31.83
CA SER A 37 5.84 5.97 -32.05
C SER A 37 6.19 6.03 -33.55
N ALA A 38 7.26 6.74 -33.90
CA ALA A 38 7.70 6.90 -35.29
C ALA A 38 7.94 5.55 -35.99
N ARG A 39 8.36 4.52 -35.25
CA ARG A 39 8.58 3.17 -35.78
C ARG A 39 7.26 2.46 -36.14
N LYS A 40 6.22 2.60 -35.32
CA LYS A 40 4.88 2.06 -35.60
C LYS A 40 4.23 2.78 -36.79
N LEU A 41 4.41 4.10 -36.90
CA LEU A 41 4.00 4.87 -38.08
C LEU A 41 4.72 4.45 -39.36
N LYS A 42 6.03 4.20 -39.31
CA LYS A 42 6.78 3.69 -40.47
C LYS A 42 6.26 2.33 -40.94
N ARG A 43 5.98 1.41 -40.01
CA ARG A 43 5.40 0.09 -40.33
C ARG A 43 4.00 0.20 -40.93
N ALA A 44 3.16 1.07 -40.39
CA ALA A 44 1.83 1.36 -40.93
C ALA A 44 1.90 1.87 -42.38
N ASN A 45 2.80 2.83 -42.65
CA ASN A 45 3.01 3.35 -44.00
C ASN A 45 3.57 2.29 -44.97
N ILE A 46 4.48 1.42 -44.50
CA ILE A 46 4.97 0.29 -45.31
C ILE A 46 3.81 -0.60 -45.75
N LEU A 47 2.89 -0.96 -44.84
CA LEU A 47 1.75 -1.82 -45.16
C LEU A 47 0.76 -1.15 -46.12
N LEU A 48 0.44 0.14 -45.91
CA LEU A 48 -0.43 0.89 -46.81
C LEU A 48 0.14 1.01 -48.22
N MET A 49 1.43 1.32 -48.36
CA MET A 49 2.09 1.39 -49.68
C MET A 49 2.30 0.02 -50.33
N SER A 50 2.40 -1.05 -49.53
CA SER A 50 2.55 -2.42 -50.03
C SER A 50 1.24 -3.08 -50.44
N ASN A 51 0.10 -2.52 -50.04
CA ASN A 51 -1.23 -3.08 -50.28
C ASN A 51 -1.47 -3.33 -51.78
N ASN A 52 -1.91 -4.53 -52.14
CA ASN A 52 -2.25 -4.91 -53.54
C ASN A 52 -1.14 -4.57 -54.56
N ARG A 53 0.13 -4.59 -54.14
CA ARG A 53 1.30 -4.24 -54.96
C ARG A 53 1.27 -2.80 -55.52
N MET A 54 0.63 -1.87 -54.81
CA MET A 54 0.55 -0.46 -55.23
C MET A 54 1.92 0.20 -55.44
N SER A 55 2.95 -0.20 -54.68
CA SER A 55 4.31 0.29 -54.86
C SER A 55 5.33 -0.84 -54.78
N GLN A 56 6.43 -0.69 -55.52
CA GLN A 56 7.56 -1.62 -55.44
C GLN A 56 8.40 -1.34 -54.18
N ASP A 57 9.05 -2.36 -53.63
CA ASP A 57 9.85 -2.23 -52.40
C ASP A 57 10.95 -1.13 -52.51
N LYS A 58 11.45 -0.83 -53.73
CA LYS A 58 12.38 0.29 -53.99
C LYS A 58 11.73 1.66 -53.79
N GLU A 59 10.49 1.83 -54.25
CA GLU A 59 9.71 3.06 -54.12
C GLU A 59 9.30 3.31 -52.67
N ILE A 60 8.91 2.25 -51.97
CA ILE A 60 8.60 2.30 -50.53
C ILE A 60 9.86 2.67 -49.73
N SER A 61 11.01 2.11 -50.11
CA SER A 61 12.30 2.42 -49.48
C SER A 61 12.67 3.89 -49.64
N SER A 62 12.52 4.45 -50.85
CA SER A 62 12.79 5.88 -51.10
C SER A 62 11.78 6.80 -50.41
N ALA A 63 10.50 6.46 -50.44
CA ALA A 63 9.44 7.31 -49.88
C ALA A 63 9.49 7.39 -48.34
N LEU A 64 9.80 6.29 -47.66
CA LEU A 64 9.78 6.21 -46.20
C LEU A 64 11.17 6.29 -45.54
N ASN A 65 12.23 6.37 -46.36
CA ASN A 65 13.62 6.32 -45.92
C ASN A 65 13.87 5.15 -44.96
N VAL A 66 13.57 3.93 -45.44
CA VAL A 66 13.71 2.66 -44.71
C VAL A 66 14.42 1.63 -45.57
N GLY A 67 15.24 0.78 -44.96
CA GLY A 67 15.91 -0.32 -45.67
C GLY A 67 14.93 -1.39 -46.15
N THR A 68 15.25 -2.02 -47.28
CA THR A 68 14.45 -3.12 -47.88
C THR A 68 14.26 -4.31 -46.93
N ALA A 69 15.22 -4.59 -46.05
CA ALA A 69 15.09 -5.60 -45.01
C ALA A 69 13.96 -5.29 -43.99
N THR A 70 13.73 -4.02 -43.67
CA THR A 70 12.63 -3.60 -42.79
C THR A 70 11.29 -3.76 -43.48
N ILE A 71 11.20 -3.43 -44.77
CA ILE A 71 10.00 -3.65 -45.60
C ILE A 71 9.68 -5.14 -45.63
N TYR A 72 10.67 -5.97 -45.97
CA TYR A 72 10.53 -7.42 -46.00
C TYR A 72 10.03 -7.99 -44.66
N ARG A 73 10.67 -7.61 -43.54
CA ARG A 73 10.28 -8.08 -42.20
C ARG A 73 8.86 -7.65 -41.81
N THR A 74 8.48 -6.41 -42.13
CA THR A 74 7.14 -5.89 -41.83
C THR A 74 6.07 -6.63 -42.64
N LYS A 75 6.32 -6.86 -43.94
CA LYS A 75 5.42 -7.64 -44.80
C LYS A 75 5.32 -9.09 -44.35
N LYS A 76 6.45 -9.71 -44.01
CA LYS A 76 6.51 -11.07 -43.46
C LYS A 76 5.69 -11.21 -42.18
N GLN A 77 5.92 -10.32 -41.19
CA GLN A 77 5.18 -10.34 -39.93
C GLN A 77 3.69 -10.12 -40.12
N PHE A 78 3.29 -9.24 -41.04
CA PHE A 78 1.87 -9.04 -41.36
C PHE A 78 1.22 -10.32 -41.90
N VAL A 79 1.88 -10.99 -42.85
CA VAL A 79 1.33 -12.19 -43.50
C VAL A 79 1.34 -13.41 -42.58
N GLU A 80 2.38 -13.58 -41.76
CA GLU A 80 2.53 -14.76 -40.90
C GLU A 80 1.85 -14.62 -39.53
N GLU A 81 1.83 -13.41 -38.96
CA GLU A 81 1.45 -13.17 -37.56
C GLU A 81 0.35 -12.09 -37.40
N GLY A 82 -0.04 -11.42 -38.48
CA GLY A 82 -1.14 -10.45 -38.51
C GLY A 82 -0.75 -9.00 -38.20
N LEU A 83 -1.75 -8.11 -38.30
CA LEU A 83 -1.57 -6.65 -38.24
C LEU A 83 -1.00 -6.14 -36.91
N GLU A 84 -1.52 -6.62 -35.78
CA GLU A 84 -1.06 -6.22 -34.45
C GLU A 84 0.44 -6.51 -34.26
N VAL A 85 0.89 -7.69 -34.67
CA VAL A 85 2.29 -8.08 -34.49
C VAL A 85 3.22 -7.33 -35.45
N ALA A 86 2.78 -7.12 -36.70
CA ALA A 86 3.54 -6.32 -37.67
C ALA A 86 3.77 -4.88 -37.20
N LEU A 87 2.82 -4.31 -36.46
CA LEU A 87 2.90 -2.93 -35.97
C LEU A 87 3.73 -2.79 -34.69
N ASN A 88 3.70 -3.77 -33.78
CA ASN A 88 4.31 -3.67 -32.46
C ASN A 88 5.66 -4.39 -32.37
N GLU A 89 6.48 -4.05 -31.38
CA GLU A 89 7.68 -4.84 -31.05
C GLU A 89 7.32 -5.84 -29.96
N GLY A 90 7.70 -7.10 -30.15
CA GLY A 90 7.58 -8.11 -29.10
C GLY A 90 8.48 -7.80 -27.90
N ALA A 91 8.16 -8.41 -26.76
CA ALA A 91 9.00 -8.32 -25.58
C ALA A 91 10.40 -8.85 -25.92
N ARG A 92 11.43 -8.02 -25.68
CA ARG A 92 12.81 -8.47 -25.80
C ARG A 92 13.11 -9.40 -24.62
N SER A 93 13.99 -10.38 -24.83
CA SER A 93 14.41 -11.32 -23.78
C SER A 93 14.97 -10.66 -22.53
N GLY A 94 15.38 -9.38 -22.62
CA GLY A 94 15.89 -8.61 -21.51
C GLY A 94 17.21 -9.17 -20.98
N MET A 95 17.69 -8.60 -19.89
CA MET A 95 18.80 -9.16 -19.14
C MET A 95 18.29 -10.35 -18.32
N PRO A 96 18.99 -11.51 -18.31
CA PRO A 96 18.65 -12.60 -17.43
C PRO A 96 18.55 -12.14 -15.97
N ARG A 97 17.66 -12.75 -15.20
CA ARG A 97 17.52 -12.42 -13.78
C ARG A 97 18.79 -12.82 -13.02
N CYS A 98 19.18 -11.98 -12.07
CA CYS A 98 20.31 -12.23 -11.16
C CYS A 98 20.05 -13.37 -10.18
N LEU A 99 18.79 -13.65 -9.86
CA LEU A 99 18.37 -14.74 -8.99
C LEU A 99 17.61 -15.77 -9.82
N ASP A 100 17.97 -17.04 -9.64
CA ASP A 100 17.18 -18.15 -10.17
C ASP A 100 15.92 -18.39 -9.33
N GLY A 101 15.04 -19.27 -9.80
CA GLY A 101 13.78 -19.56 -9.10
C GLY A 101 13.97 -20.22 -7.73
N LYS A 102 15.03 -21.00 -7.53
CA LYS A 102 15.31 -21.67 -6.25
C LYS A 102 15.82 -20.67 -5.22
N GLN A 103 16.71 -19.78 -5.64
CA GLN A 103 17.26 -18.68 -4.83
C GLN A 103 16.16 -17.69 -4.44
N GLU A 104 15.23 -17.36 -5.35
CA GLU A 104 14.09 -16.50 -5.03
C GLU A 104 13.15 -17.15 -4.00
N ALA A 105 12.83 -18.44 -4.16
CA ALA A 105 12.04 -19.17 -3.17
C ALA A 105 12.72 -19.22 -1.79
N PHE A 106 14.05 -19.43 -1.77
CA PHE A 106 14.83 -19.42 -0.54
C PHE A 106 14.84 -18.03 0.12
N LEU A 107 15.00 -16.96 -0.67
CA LEU A 107 14.93 -15.59 -0.19
C LEU A 107 13.59 -15.28 0.50
N ILE A 108 12.48 -15.73 -0.10
CA ILE A 108 11.14 -15.57 0.46
C ILE A 108 11.00 -16.34 1.78
N ALA A 109 11.42 -17.62 1.79
CA ALA A 109 11.37 -18.46 2.99
C ALA A 109 12.19 -17.86 4.14
N LEU A 110 13.39 -17.36 3.84
CA LEU A 110 14.26 -16.69 4.81
C LEU A 110 13.57 -15.45 5.40
N ALA A 111 12.95 -14.64 4.55
CA ALA A 111 12.25 -13.42 4.98
C ALA A 111 11.02 -13.69 5.86
N CYS A 112 10.38 -14.86 5.69
CA CYS A 112 9.26 -15.32 6.52
C CYS A 112 9.68 -16.01 7.82
N SER A 113 10.99 -16.22 8.03
CA SER A 113 11.52 -16.85 9.23
C SER A 113 11.79 -15.85 10.37
N LYS A 114 12.13 -16.35 11.55
CA LYS A 114 12.55 -15.49 12.67
C LYS A 114 13.91 -14.84 12.35
N PRO A 115 14.07 -13.53 12.60
CA PRO A 115 15.39 -12.90 12.47
C PRO A 115 16.38 -13.54 13.45
N PRO A 116 17.70 -13.44 13.18
CA PRO A 116 18.75 -13.94 14.06
C PRO A 116 18.63 -13.38 15.49
N GLU A 117 19.15 -14.12 16.45
CA GLU A 117 19.12 -13.73 17.86
C GLU A 117 19.77 -12.35 18.08
N GLY A 118 19.18 -11.55 18.96
CA GLY A 118 19.59 -10.16 19.20
C GLY A 118 19.02 -9.13 18.21
N LEU A 119 18.31 -9.55 17.15
CA LEU A 119 17.72 -8.65 16.17
C LEU A 119 16.19 -8.74 16.16
N CYS A 120 15.53 -7.58 16.22
CA CYS A 120 14.06 -7.51 16.26
C CYS A 120 13.38 -7.74 14.90
N ARG A 121 14.11 -7.60 13.78
CA ARG A 121 13.56 -7.69 12.42
C ARG A 121 14.62 -7.96 11.36
N TRP A 122 14.19 -8.46 10.22
CA TRP A 122 15.01 -8.54 9.02
C TRP A 122 15.22 -7.15 8.38
N THR A 123 16.48 -6.82 8.07
CA THR A 123 16.84 -5.67 7.21
C THR A 123 17.25 -6.18 5.84
N LEU A 124 17.22 -5.31 4.82
CA LEU A 124 17.66 -5.68 3.47
C LEU A 124 19.13 -6.14 3.47
N SER A 125 20.01 -5.46 4.22
CA SER A 125 21.43 -5.87 4.36
C SER A 125 21.55 -7.25 4.97
N LEU A 126 20.88 -7.48 6.10
CA LEU A 126 20.95 -8.74 6.83
C LEU A 126 20.43 -9.92 6.00
N ILE A 127 19.30 -9.73 5.31
CA ILE A 127 18.76 -10.74 4.40
C ILE A 127 19.74 -10.99 3.25
N THR A 128 20.35 -9.95 2.70
CA THR A 128 21.29 -10.08 1.58
C THR A 128 22.54 -10.86 2.01
N GLU A 129 23.13 -10.49 3.14
CA GLU A 129 24.29 -11.17 3.73
C GLU A 129 23.97 -12.63 4.04
N LYS A 130 22.79 -12.91 4.62
CA LYS A 130 22.34 -14.29 4.88
C LYS A 130 22.04 -15.07 3.61
N LEU A 131 21.49 -14.44 2.59
CA LEU A 131 21.26 -15.07 1.29
C LEU A 131 22.60 -15.50 0.68
N ILE A 132 23.58 -14.59 0.62
CA ILE A 132 24.93 -14.88 0.13
C ILE A 132 25.59 -15.99 0.96
N ALA A 133 25.50 -15.93 2.29
CA ALA A 133 26.12 -16.92 3.16
C ALA A 133 25.50 -18.33 3.07
N LEU A 134 24.26 -18.45 2.61
CA LEU A 134 23.51 -19.72 2.59
C LEU A 134 23.26 -20.26 1.17
N THR A 135 23.72 -19.55 0.13
CA THR A 135 23.53 -19.94 -1.27
C THR A 135 24.82 -19.76 -2.06
N GLU A 136 24.91 -20.32 -3.26
CA GLU A 136 26.09 -20.24 -4.14
C GLU A 136 26.16 -18.90 -4.91
N ILE A 137 25.76 -17.79 -4.29
CA ILE A 137 25.71 -16.47 -4.93
C ILE A 137 26.93 -15.64 -4.49
N ASP A 138 27.75 -15.20 -5.44
CA ASP A 138 28.93 -14.37 -5.15
C ASP A 138 28.56 -12.97 -4.63
N ALA A 139 27.58 -12.32 -5.27
CA ALA A 139 27.12 -10.99 -4.88
C ALA A 139 25.68 -10.71 -5.36
N VAL A 140 24.89 -10.10 -4.48
CA VAL A 140 23.55 -9.59 -4.80
C VAL A 140 23.38 -8.19 -4.21
N SER A 141 22.81 -7.30 -4.99
CA SER A 141 22.43 -5.96 -4.52
C SER A 141 21.18 -6.02 -3.63
N THR A 142 21.16 -5.20 -2.58
CA THR A 142 19.98 -4.97 -1.75
C THR A 142 18.77 -4.50 -2.57
N GLU A 143 18.97 -3.80 -3.70
CA GLU A 143 17.89 -3.40 -4.60
C GLU A 143 17.29 -4.59 -5.36
N THR A 144 18.09 -5.60 -5.71
CA THR A 144 17.58 -6.85 -6.29
C THR A 144 16.66 -7.54 -5.28
N VAL A 145 17.10 -7.66 -4.02
CA VAL A 145 16.29 -8.22 -2.92
C VAL A 145 15.02 -7.41 -2.68
N ARG A 146 15.12 -6.07 -2.60
CA ARG A 146 13.96 -5.18 -2.42
C ARG A 146 12.95 -5.32 -3.55
N ARG A 147 13.42 -5.40 -4.80
CA ARG A 147 12.55 -5.60 -5.97
C ARG A 147 11.85 -6.97 -5.91
N ARG A 148 12.55 -8.05 -5.50
CA ARG A 148 11.92 -9.36 -5.28
C ARG A 148 10.82 -9.28 -4.23
N PHE A 149 11.07 -8.63 -3.11
CA PHE A 149 10.04 -8.45 -2.09
C PHE A 149 8.85 -7.61 -2.58
N LYS A 150 9.09 -6.57 -3.37
CA LYS A 150 8.03 -5.78 -4.00
C LYS A 150 7.18 -6.60 -4.97
N GLU A 151 7.80 -7.44 -5.79
CA GLU A 151 7.09 -8.32 -6.75
C GLU A 151 6.25 -9.40 -6.06
N ASN A 152 6.63 -9.79 -4.84
CA ASN A 152 5.94 -10.81 -4.03
C ASN A 152 5.06 -10.20 -2.92
N ASP A 153 4.83 -8.89 -2.93
CA ASP A 153 4.07 -8.16 -1.89
C ASP A 153 4.56 -8.39 -0.44
N LEU A 154 5.85 -8.72 -0.28
CA LEU A 154 6.46 -8.94 1.02
C LEU A 154 7.11 -7.67 1.56
N LYS A 155 6.92 -7.42 2.86
CA LYS A 155 7.55 -6.32 3.58
C LYS A 155 8.09 -6.83 4.93
N PRO A 156 9.19 -7.59 4.94
CA PRO A 156 9.71 -8.28 6.14
C PRO A 156 10.07 -7.33 7.30
N TRP A 157 10.31 -6.06 6.99
CA TRP A 157 10.57 -4.99 7.96
C TRP A 157 9.30 -4.38 8.58
N GLN A 158 8.11 -4.69 8.07
CA GLN A 158 6.84 -4.20 8.60
C GLN A 158 6.25 -5.21 9.59
N LYS A 159 5.80 -4.70 10.74
CA LYS A 159 5.03 -5.46 11.72
C LYS A 159 3.68 -4.77 11.90
N LYS A 160 2.59 -5.49 11.67
CA LYS A 160 1.27 -5.06 12.14
C LYS A 160 1.09 -5.63 13.55
N MET A 161 0.91 -4.75 14.52
CA MET A 161 0.47 -5.16 15.85
C MET A 161 -1.05 -5.28 15.79
N TRP A 162 -1.56 -6.44 16.14
CA TRP A 162 -3.00 -6.70 16.18
C TRP A 162 -3.29 -7.43 17.48
N CYS A 163 -3.89 -6.71 18.42
CA CYS A 163 -4.32 -7.25 19.70
C CYS A 163 -5.73 -7.81 19.52
N VAL A 164 -5.86 -8.99 18.90
CA VAL A 164 -7.08 -9.78 19.07
C VAL A 164 -6.84 -10.70 20.26
N GLY A 165 -7.60 -10.45 21.33
CA GLY A 165 -7.68 -11.39 22.44
C GLY A 165 -8.16 -12.76 21.95
N ASN A 166 -7.98 -13.80 22.75
CA ASN A 166 -8.50 -15.12 22.41
C ASN A 166 -10.04 -15.03 22.23
N MET A 167 -10.52 -15.20 21.00
CA MET A 167 -11.93 -15.07 20.64
C MET A 167 -12.70 -16.29 21.15
N ASN A 168 -13.08 -16.28 22.42
CA ASN A 168 -13.98 -17.27 23.01
C ASN A 168 -15.44 -16.79 22.93
N ALA A 169 -16.39 -17.70 23.17
CA ALA A 169 -17.82 -17.38 23.10
C ALA A 169 -18.22 -16.22 24.01
N ASN A 170 -17.64 -16.13 25.22
CA ASN A 170 -17.91 -15.03 26.16
C ASN A 170 -17.44 -13.68 25.63
N TYR A 171 -16.29 -13.63 24.95
CA TYR A 171 -15.77 -12.42 24.32
C TYR A 171 -16.69 -11.97 23.18
N ILE A 172 -17.12 -12.90 22.33
CA ILE A 172 -18.03 -12.60 21.21
C ILE A 172 -19.35 -12.04 21.75
N ALA A 173 -19.96 -12.71 22.73
CA ALA A 173 -21.22 -12.25 23.34
C ALA A 173 -21.11 -10.85 23.96
N GLN A 174 -19.97 -10.51 24.58
CA GLN A 174 -19.73 -9.17 25.11
C GLN A 174 -19.61 -8.12 24.00
N VAL A 175 -18.86 -8.44 22.92
CA VAL A 175 -18.72 -7.55 21.77
C VAL A 175 -20.08 -7.32 21.10
N GLU A 176 -20.87 -8.37 20.89
CA GLU A 176 -22.23 -8.26 20.35
C GLU A 176 -23.12 -7.37 21.21
N HIS A 177 -23.12 -7.55 22.54
CA HIS A 177 -23.87 -6.70 23.45
C HIS A 177 -23.48 -5.21 23.36
N ILE A 178 -22.17 -4.92 23.25
CA ILE A 178 -21.69 -3.54 23.07
C ILE A 178 -22.15 -2.97 21.72
N LEU A 179 -22.07 -3.78 20.65
CA LEU A 179 -22.53 -3.37 19.33
C LEU A 179 -24.03 -3.08 19.33
N ASP A 180 -24.83 -3.89 20.01
CA ASP A 180 -26.27 -3.67 20.17
C ASP A 180 -26.56 -2.34 20.87
N VAL A 181 -25.82 -2.00 21.94
CA VAL A 181 -25.95 -0.70 22.62
C VAL A 181 -25.58 0.45 21.68
N TYR A 182 -24.50 0.33 20.90
CA TYR A 182 -24.12 1.36 19.93
C TYR A 182 -25.06 1.48 18.73
N ALA A 183 -25.82 0.43 18.41
CA ALA A 183 -26.77 0.40 17.30
C ALA A 183 -28.14 1.00 17.67
N ARG A 184 -28.41 1.27 18.95
CA ARG A 184 -29.67 1.87 19.38
C ARG A 184 -29.90 3.23 18.73
N PRO A 185 -31.15 3.59 18.40
CA PRO A 185 -31.48 4.95 17.97
C PRO A 185 -31.27 5.93 19.13
N GLU A 186 -31.18 7.21 18.79
CA GLU A 186 -31.12 8.28 19.79
C GLU A 186 -32.36 8.25 20.68
N ASN A 187 -32.15 8.23 22.00
CA ASN A 187 -33.20 8.32 23.00
C ASN A 187 -32.69 9.17 24.18
N SER A 188 -33.30 10.32 24.42
CA SER A 188 -32.91 11.23 25.50
C SER A 188 -33.22 10.70 26.91
N ALA A 189 -34.19 9.78 27.03
CA ALA A 189 -34.49 9.10 28.29
C ALA A 189 -33.51 7.95 28.58
N GLU A 190 -32.83 7.44 27.55
CA GLU A 190 -31.84 6.36 27.65
C GLU A 190 -30.53 6.68 26.89
N PRO A 191 -29.80 7.74 27.27
CA PRO A 191 -28.57 8.15 26.56
C PRO A 191 -27.46 7.10 26.65
N VAL A 192 -26.68 6.99 25.57
CA VAL A 192 -25.46 6.18 25.50
C VAL A 192 -24.23 7.08 25.62
N VAL A 193 -23.54 6.98 26.75
CA VAL A 193 -22.39 7.82 27.08
C VAL A 193 -21.13 6.97 27.16
N ASN A 194 -20.16 7.27 26.30
CA ASN A 194 -18.82 6.71 26.43
C ASN A 194 -18.08 7.43 27.57
N PHE A 195 -17.50 6.66 28.48
CA PHE A 195 -16.68 7.16 29.57
C PHE A 195 -15.27 6.59 29.45
N ASP A 196 -14.29 7.47 29.32
CA ASP A 196 -12.89 7.12 29.11
C ASP A 196 -11.96 7.95 30.00
N GLU A 197 -10.69 7.59 30.04
CA GLU A 197 -9.69 8.27 30.85
C GLU A 197 -8.35 8.43 30.12
N ALA A 198 -7.61 9.48 30.46
CA ALA A 198 -6.25 9.67 30.01
C ALA A 198 -5.37 10.23 31.12
N MET A 199 -4.24 9.56 31.38
CA MET A 199 -3.17 10.11 32.22
C MET A 199 -2.28 11.02 31.39
N LYS A 200 -2.14 12.29 31.81
CA LYS A 200 -1.26 13.26 31.16
C LYS A 200 -0.12 13.65 32.09
N GLN A 201 1.11 13.49 31.59
CA GLN A 201 2.28 14.03 32.27
C GLN A 201 2.30 15.55 32.10
N LEU A 202 2.48 16.25 33.21
CA LEU A 202 2.67 17.69 33.25
C LEU A 202 4.17 17.96 33.31
N VAL A 203 4.66 18.72 32.34
CA VAL A 203 6.07 19.05 32.15
C VAL A 203 6.28 20.55 32.18
N SER A 204 7.45 20.98 32.62
CA SER A 204 7.89 22.37 32.53
C SER A 204 9.21 22.46 31.78
N ASP A 205 9.45 23.61 31.18
CA ASP A 205 10.76 23.96 30.65
C ASP A 205 11.78 24.02 31.80
N ILE A 206 13.02 23.60 31.54
CA ILE A 206 14.12 23.74 32.49
C ILE A 206 14.71 25.14 32.41
N ALA A 207 14.95 25.62 31.19
CA ALA A 207 15.41 26.98 30.92
C ALA A 207 14.27 27.84 30.33
N PRO A 208 14.14 29.11 30.75
CA PRO A 208 13.14 30.00 30.18
C PRO A 208 13.40 30.22 28.67
N PRO A 209 12.35 30.24 27.84
CA PRO A 209 12.50 30.45 26.40
C PRO A 209 13.09 31.82 26.10
N SER A 210 14.00 31.86 25.13
CA SER A 210 14.53 33.13 24.64
C SER A 210 13.55 33.76 23.65
N LEU A 211 13.17 35.01 23.90
CA LEU A 211 12.28 35.77 23.02
C LEU A 211 12.96 36.03 21.66
N VAL A 212 12.13 36.24 20.64
CA VAL A 212 12.59 36.66 19.32
C VAL A 212 13.38 37.98 19.42
N LYS A 213 14.49 38.05 18.71
CA LYS A 213 15.29 39.28 18.51
C LYS A 213 15.48 39.50 17.02
N SER A 214 15.81 40.73 16.61
CA SER A 214 16.13 41.00 15.20
C SER A 214 17.24 40.06 14.72
N GLY A 215 16.95 39.28 13.67
CA GLY A 215 17.86 38.27 13.12
C GLY A 215 18.00 36.97 13.94
N GLN A 216 17.27 36.78 15.03
CA GLN A 216 17.31 35.56 15.85
C GLN A 216 15.89 35.07 16.20
N PRO A 217 15.48 33.89 15.70
CA PRO A 217 14.21 33.28 16.08
C PRO A 217 14.16 33.01 17.58
N ALA A 218 12.95 32.96 18.15
CA ALA A 218 12.75 32.48 19.51
C ALA A 218 13.32 31.06 19.66
N ARG A 219 14.00 30.79 20.77
CA ARG A 219 14.55 29.46 21.08
C ARG A 219 13.89 28.93 22.34
N ILE A 220 13.40 27.69 22.23
CA ILE A 220 12.85 26.92 23.33
C ILE A 220 13.80 25.75 23.55
N ASP A 221 14.11 25.45 24.81
CA ASP A 221 14.95 24.31 25.16
C ASP A 221 14.20 23.00 24.89
N TYR A 222 14.92 21.97 24.46
CA TYR A 222 14.34 20.64 24.19
C TYR A 222 14.30 19.75 25.44
N GLU A 223 14.97 20.18 26.52
CA GLU A 223 14.95 19.50 27.81
C GLU A 223 13.75 19.93 28.66
N TYR A 224 12.94 18.95 29.05
CA TYR A 224 11.77 19.13 29.90
C TYR A 224 11.92 18.39 31.22
N LYS A 225 11.45 18.98 32.31
CA LYS A 225 11.33 18.31 33.61
C LYS A 225 9.88 17.89 33.83
N ARG A 226 9.65 16.63 34.21
CA ARG A 226 8.34 16.20 34.70
C ARG A 226 8.09 16.85 36.06
N VAL A 227 6.99 17.59 36.18
CA VAL A 227 6.59 18.28 37.41
C VAL A 227 5.47 17.52 38.13
N SER A 228 4.54 16.93 37.37
CA SER A 228 3.43 16.18 37.93
C SER A 228 2.78 15.26 36.91
N VAL A 229 1.70 14.61 37.31
CA VAL A 229 0.75 13.88 36.46
C VAL A 229 -0.66 14.36 36.79
N ALA A 230 -1.52 14.39 35.79
CA ALA A 230 -2.94 14.62 35.95
C ALA A 230 -3.71 13.48 35.28
N ASN A 231 -4.88 13.17 35.81
CA ASN A 231 -5.84 12.31 35.17
C ASN A 231 -6.93 13.16 34.50
N ILE A 232 -7.44 12.72 33.36
CA ILE A 232 -8.53 13.39 32.65
C ILE A 232 -9.60 12.36 32.39
N PHE A 233 -10.77 12.52 33.02
CA PHE A 233 -11.97 11.78 32.68
C PHE A 233 -12.66 12.43 31.49
N MET A 234 -13.07 11.62 30.53
CA MET A 234 -13.70 12.04 29.28
C MET A 234 -15.08 11.41 29.17
N PHE A 235 -16.09 12.25 29.01
CA PHE A 235 -17.46 11.87 28.70
C PHE A 235 -17.74 12.20 27.24
N PHE A 236 -18.39 11.30 26.52
CA PHE A 236 -18.81 11.53 25.15
C PHE A 236 -20.17 10.90 24.90
N ASP A 237 -21.17 11.72 24.58
CA ASP A 237 -22.47 11.25 24.14
C ASP A 237 -22.40 10.85 22.67
N ARG A 238 -22.76 9.59 22.39
CA ARG A 238 -22.68 9.00 21.06
C ARG A 238 -23.55 9.73 20.03
N HIS A 239 -24.74 10.18 20.41
CA HIS A 239 -25.76 10.70 19.50
C HIS A 239 -25.72 12.23 19.43
N ARG A 240 -25.54 12.90 20.57
CA ARG A 240 -25.62 14.37 20.66
C ARG A 240 -24.34 15.09 20.24
N GLY A 241 -23.23 14.38 20.09
CA GLY A 241 -21.91 14.98 19.85
C GLY A 241 -21.41 15.85 21.02
N TRP A 242 -22.03 15.70 22.19
CA TRP A 242 -21.64 16.38 23.42
C TRP A 242 -20.46 15.66 24.07
N ARG A 243 -19.54 16.43 24.66
CA ARG A 243 -18.42 15.91 25.42
C ARG A 243 -18.06 16.78 26.61
N LYS A 244 -17.55 16.16 27.66
CA LYS A 244 -17.01 16.82 28.83
C LYS A 244 -15.66 16.22 29.19
N ALA A 245 -14.73 17.08 29.61
CA ALA A 245 -13.43 16.69 30.12
C ALA A 245 -13.31 17.17 31.57
N LYS A 246 -12.96 16.29 32.49
CA LYS A 246 -12.74 16.64 33.90
C LYS A 246 -11.33 16.22 34.31
N ALA A 247 -10.48 17.21 34.56
CA ALA A 247 -9.13 16.98 35.05
C ALA A 247 -9.15 16.77 36.57
N THR A 248 -8.52 15.71 37.04
CA THR A 248 -8.31 15.41 38.46
C THR A 248 -6.82 15.16 38.70
N GLN A 249 -6.35 15.43 39.91
CA GLN A 249 -4.95 15.18 40.23
C GLN A 249 -4.64 13.68 40.33
N ASN A 250 -5.60 12.90 40.83
CA ASN A 250 -5.50 11.46 40.99
C ASN A 250 -6.65 10.75 40.28
N LYS A 251 -6.52 9.44 40.13
CA LYS A 251 -7.58 8.53 39.67
C LYS A 251 -7.98 7.63 40.83
N THR A 252 -8.94 8.06 41.64
CA THR A 252 -9.52 7.24 42.72
C THR A 252 -10.93 6.78 42.37
N ALA A 253 -11.42 5.75 43.06
CA ALA A 253 -12.81 5.32 42.95
C ALA A 253 -13.80 6.43 43.34
N VAL A 254 -13.40 7.33 44.26
CA VAL A 254 -14.21 8.49 44.66
C VAL A 254 -14.31 9.50 43.52
N ASP A 255 -13.21 9.78 42.82
CA ASP A 255 -13.22 10.68 41.65
C ASP A 255 -14.13 10.13 40.54
N PHE A 256 -14.08 8.81 40.31
CA PHE A 256 -14.99 8.13 39.40
C PHE A 256 -16.46 8.24 39.83
N ALA A 257 -16.77 7.94 41.10
CA ALA A 257 -18.14 8.04 41.61
C ALA A 257 -18.70 9.46 41.51
N GLN A 258 -17.86 10.48 41.75
CA GLN A 258 -18.23 11.88 41.53
C GLN A 258 -18.53 12.17 40.05
N CYS A 259 -17.77 11.58 39.11
CA CYS A 259 -18.05 11.71 37.68
C CYS A 259 -19.39 11.07 37.30
N MET A 260 -19.72 9.90 37.85
CA MET A 260 -21.02 9.25 37.60
C MET A 260 -22.17 10.05 38.21
N LYS A 261 -21.99 10.55 39.44
CA LYS A 261 -22.96 11.43 40.10
C LYS A 261 -23.22 12.68 39.28
N GLU A 262 -22.17 13.36 38.84
CA GLU A 262 -22.25 14.54 37.99
C GLU A 262 -22.96 14.25 36.66
N LEU A 263 -22.71 13.08 36.06
CA LEU A 263 -23.40 12.62 34.84
C LEU A 263 -24.91 12.52 35.03
N VAL A 264 -25.35 11.94 36.16
CA VAL A 264 -26.75 11.77 36.53
C VAL A 264 -27.39 13.09 36.94
N ASP A 265 -26.81 13.77 37.93
CA ASP A 265 -27.42 14.94 38.59
C ASP A 265 -27.40 16.19 37.70
N GLU A 266 -26.35 16.38 36.88
CA GLU A 266 -26.15 17.63 36.14
C GLU A 266 -26.37 17.51 34.63
N HIS A 267 -25.91 16.42 34.00
CA HIS A 267 -25.92 16.30 32.54
C HIS A 267 -27.17 15.59 32.00
N TYR A 268 -27.72 14.65 32.77
CA TYR A 268 -28.91 13.88 32.40
C TYR A 268 -29.92 13.70 33.55
N PRO A 269 -30.35 14.79 34.23
CA PRO A 269 -31.26 14.69 35.38
C PRO A 269 -32.65 14.13 35.03
N GLU A 270 -33.05 14.23 33.77
CA GLU A 270 -34.35 13.76 33.26
C GLU A 270 -34.27 12.40 32.55
N ALA A 271 -33.08 11.80 32.46
CA ALA A 271 -32.96 10.45 31.92
C ALA A 271 -33.60 9.46 32.90
N GLN A 272 -34.07 8.32 32.40
CA GLN A 272 -34.52 7.21 33.26
C GLN A 272 -33.36 6.24 33.51
N LYS A 273 -32.48 6.11 32.51
CA LYS A 273 -31.34 5.21 32.55
C LYS A 273 -30.22 5.77 31.69
N ILE A 274 -28.97 5.68 32.13
CA ILE A 274 -27.80 6.05 31.32
C ILE A 274 -26.99 4.80 31.03
N HIS A 275 -26.76 4.51 29.74
CA HIS A 275 -25.91 3.42 29.28
C HIS A 275 -24.47 3.92 29.19
N VAL A 276 -23.68 3.69 30.24
CA VAL A 276 -22.28 4.11 30.29
C VAL A 276 -21.38 3.03 29.73
N VAL A 277 -20.74 3.31 28.59
CA VAL A 277 -19.81 2.38 27.94
C VAL A 277 -18.37 2.77 28.29
N MET A 278 -17.61 1.87 28.91
CA MET A 278 -16.24 2.13 29.33
C MET A 278 -15.33 0.91 29.17
N ASP A 279 -14.01 1.10 29.13
CA ASP A 279 -13.05 -0.01 29.08
C ASP A 279 -12.91 -0.70 30.45
N LYS A 280 -12.88 -2.04 30.49
CA LYS A 280 -12.72 -2.84 31.72
C LYS A 280 -11.45 -2.57 32.51
N ALA A 281 -10.42 -1.96 31.91
CA ALA A 281 -9.20 -1.56 32.62
C ALA A 281 -9.46 -0.52 33.74
N LEU A 282 -10.65 0.10 33.76
CA LEU A 282 -11.14 0.94 34.84
C LEU A 282 -11.56 0.16 36.09
N ILE A 283 -11.70 -1.17 36.00
CA ILE A 283 -12.09 -2.08 37.10
C ILE A 283 -10.90 -3.00 37.41
N PRO A 284 -10.42 -3.08 38.66
CA PRO A 284 -9.35 -4.03 39.00
C PRO A 284 -9.83 -5.46 38.74
N PHE A 285 -9.00 -6.29 38.10
CA PHE A 285 -9.14 -7.76 37.91
C PHE A 285 -9.74 -8.34 36.62
N GLN A 286 -9.92 -7.63 35.49
CA GLN A 286 -10.38 -8.30 34.24
C GLN A 286 -9.68 -7.85 32.95
N THR A 287 -9.60 -8.77 31.98
CA THR A 287 -8.99 -8.59 30.66
C THR A 287 -9.75 -7.56 29.81
N ALA A 288 -9.01 -6.78 29.01
CA ALA A 288 -9.49 -5.64 28.25
C ALA A 288 -10.65 -5.97 27.29
N THR A 289 -11.85 -5.52 27.63
CA THR A 289 -13.04 -5.42 26.79
C THR A 289 -13.84 -4.23 27.30
N LYS A 290 -14.71 -3.61 26.49
CA LYS A 290 -15.65 -2.62 27.02
C LYS A 290 -16.67 -3.31 27.94
N LEU A 291 -17.25 -2.53 28.86
CA LEU A 291 -18.36 -2.92 29.72
C LEU A 291 -19.41 -1.81 29.66
N VAL A 292 -20.67 -2.21 29.74
CA VAL A 292 -21.81 -1.30 29.82
C VAL A 292 -22.29 -1.31 31.27
N ILE A 293 -22.31 -0.15 31.90
CA ILE A 293 -22.95 0.06 33.21
C ILE A 293 -24.25 0.80 32.96
N GLU A 294 -25.34 0.29 33.52
CA GLU A 294 -26.62 1.00 33.54
C GLU A 294 -26.75 1.79 34.84
N LEU A 295 -26.76 3.11 34.73
CA LEU A 295 -27.08 3.99 35.87
C LEU A 295 -28.58 4.27 35.82
N MET A 296 -29.31 3.90 36.87
CA MET A 296 -30.69 4.37 37.05
C MET A 296 -30.64 5.76 37.69
N VAL A 297 -31.34 6.69 37.08
CA VAL A 297 -31.49 8.10 37.51
C VAL A 297 -32.76 8.21 38.33
#